data_AF-A0A6A4W3I1-F1
#
_entry.id   AF-A0A6A4W3I1-F1
#
_cell.length_a   1.000
_cell.length_b   1.000
_cell.length_c   1.000
_cell.angle_alpha   90.00
_cell.angle_beta   90.00
_cell.angle_gamma   90.00
#
_symmetry.space_group_name_H-M   'P 1'
#
loop_
_entity.id
_entity.type
_entity.pdbx_description
1 polymer ?
#
loop_
_entity_poly.entity_id
_entity_poly.type
_entity_poly.pdbx_seq_one_letter_code
_entity_poly.pdbx_strand_id
1 'polypeptide(L)'
;MERIVERMQHERSGVSVRTVKSFLSKIPSVFAGADLIAWMIKNLDVEDQAEALHLAHLMAAHGYLFPIDDHILTVRNDGTFYRFQTPYFWPSKSWEPENTDYGKAEAQSKVDKKRDKLERKILDSQERAFWDVHRPVVGAVSTPSDRRLGPSNEF
;
A
#
# COMPACT_ATOMS: atom_id res chain seq x y z
N MET A 1 -7.11 -8.73 -7.81
CA MET A 1 -5.76 -8.34 -7.31
C MET A 1 -5.47 -8.90 -5.93
N GLU A 2 -6.40 -8.88 -4.98
CA GLU A 2 -6.18 -9.33 -3.59
C GLU A 2 -5.56 -10.74 -3.45
N ARG A 3 -6.08 -11.74 -4.17
CA ARG A 3 -5.48 -13.09 -4.19
C ARG A 3 -4.01 -13.13 -4.59
N ILE A 4 -3.58 -12.20 -5.46
CA ILE A 4 -2.16 -12.06 -5.85
C ILE A 4 -1.37 -11.48 -4.66
N VAL A 5 -1.90 -10.44 -4.01
CA VAL A 5 -1.29 -9.83 -2.81
C VAL A 5 -1.16 -10.84 -1.67
N GLU A 6 -2.15 -11.70 -1.46
CA GLU A 6 -2.10 -12.79 -0.48
C GLU A 6 -0.98 -13.80 -0.80
N ARG A 7 -0.83 -14.19 -2.07
CA ARG A 7 0.29 -15.06 -2.52
C ARG A 7 1.64 -14.37 -2.33
N MET A 8 1.74 -13.08 -2.61
CA MET A 8 2.95 -12.29 -2.39
C MET A 8 3.34 -12.18 -0.91
N GLN A 9 2.37 -12.25 0.00
CA GLN A 9 2.61 -12.20 1.45
C GLN A 9 2.85 -13.58 2.07
N HIS A 10 2.79 -14.66 1.30
CA HIS A 10 2.99 -16.02 1.81
C HIS A 10 4.41 -16.18 2.40
N GLU A 11 4.51 -16.69 3.64
CA GLU A 11 5.76 -16.68 4.42
C GLU A 11 6.95 -17.36 3.73
N ARG A 12 6.70 -18.40 2.93
CA ARG A 12 7.76 -19.22 2.34
C ARG A 12 7.98 -18.96 0.85
N SER A 13 6.93 -18.59 0.15
CA SER A 13 6.93 -18.50 -1.31
C SER A 13 6.61 -17.11 -1.81
N GLY A 14 6.36 -16.15 -0.92
CA GLY A 14 6.06 -14.76 -1.22
C GLY A 14 7.29 -13.90 -1.47
N VAL A 15 7.07 -12.59 -1.53
CA VAL A 15 8.11 -11.56 -1.63
C VAL A 15 8.87 -11.49 -0.30
N SER A 16 10.18 -11.30 -0.35
CA SER A 16 11.04 -11.25 0.85
C SER A 16 10.83 -9.96 1.66
N VAL A 17 9.88 -10.00 2.60
CA VAL A 17 9.62 -8.91 3.55
C VAL A 17 10.60 -8.99 4.72
N ARG A 18 11.27 -7.89 5.03
CA ARG A 18 12.34 -7.84 6.04
C ARG A 18 12.34 -6.54 6.84
N THR A 19 13.06 -6.58 7.96
CA THR A 19 13.48 -5.37 8.65
C THR A 19 14.85 -4.95 8.15
N VAL A 20 14.94 -3.79 7.53
CA VAL A 20 16.21 -3.19 7.10
C VAL A 20 16.77 -2.35 8.25
N LYS A 21 18.05 -2.55 8.57
CA LYS A 21 18.77 -1.79 9.60
C LYS A 21 19.90 -1.02 8.95
N SER A 22 19.99 0.27 9.25
CA SER A 22 21.17 1.11 9.00
C SER A 22 21.70 1.65 10.33
N PHE A 23 22.81 2.38 10.30
CA PHE A 23 23.43 2.96 11.51
C PHE A 23 22.47 3.90 12.28
N LEU A 24 21.60 4.62 11.57
CA LEU A 24 20.70 5.63 12.14
C LEU A 24 19.21 5.23 12.14
N SER A 25 18.84 4.11 11.48
CA SER A 25 17.43 3.78 11.28
C SER A 25 17.16 2.28 11.25
N LYS A 26 15.94 1.91 11.65
CA LYS A 26 15.39 0.57 11.52
C LYS A 26 14.03 0.69 10.84
N ILE A 27 13.89 0.06 9.68
CA ILE A 27 12.68 0.09 8.86
C ILE A 27 12.14 -1.34 8.78
N PRO A 28 11.11 -1.68 9.58
CA PRO A 28 10.54 -3.03 9.62
C PRO A 28 9.65 -3.27 8.41
N SER A 29 9.31 -4.52 8.14
CA SER A 29 8.22 -4.93 7.23
C SER A 29 8.22 -4.25 5.86
N VAL A 30 9.39 -4.22 5.20
CA VAL A 30 9.54 -3.69 3.84
C VAL A 30 10.11 -4.73 2.90
N PHE A 31 9.86 -4.55 1.61
CA PHE A 31 10.48 -5.32 0.53
C PHE A 31 11.03 -4.37 -0.54
N ALA A 32 12.03 -4.81 -1.31
CA ALA A 32 12.57 -4.02 -2.41
C ALA A 32 11.73 -4.18 -3.68
N GLY A 33 11.65 -3.14 -4.50
CA GLY A 33 10.97 -3.18 -5.79
C GLY A 33 11.52 -4.28 -6.71
N ALA A 34 12.84 -4.45 -6.75
CA ALA A 34 13.48 -5.55 -7.49
C ALA A 34 13.03 -6.95 -7.03
N ASP A 35 12.86 -7.16 -5.72
CA ASP A 35 12.38 -8.42 -5.17
C ASP A 35 10.91 -8.69 -5.57
N LEU A 36 10.07 -7.64 -5.61
CA LEU A 36 8.68 -7.72 -6.05
C LEU A 36 8.60 -8.10 -7.54
N ILE A 37 9.34 -7.40 -8.40
CA ILE A 37 9.28 -7.64 -9.86
C ILE A 37 9.82 -9.04 -10.19
N ALA A 38 10.93 -9.46 -9.57
CA ALA A 38 11.46 -10.81 -9.74
C ALA A 38 10.45 -11.88 -9.28
N TRP A 39 9.74 -11.63 -8.18
CA TRP A 39 8.68 -12.53 -7.72
C TRP A 39 7.53 -12.63 -8.73
N MET A 40 7.07 -11.50 -9.27
CA MET A 40 5.99 -11.45 -10.25
C MET A 40 6.33 -12.25 -11.51
N ILE A 41 7.50 -12.02 -12.10
CA ILE A 41 7.97 -12.74 -13.29
C ILE A 41 8.01 -14.26 -13.05
N LYS A 42 8.41 -14.68 -11.85
CA LYS A 42 8.52 -16.10 -11.50
C LYS A 42 7.16 -16.78 -11.24
N ASN A 43 6.19 -16.06 -10.68
CA ASN A 43 4.98 -16.65 -10.08
C ASN A 43 3.68 -16.26 -10.80
N LEU A 44 3.75 -15.29 -11.69
CA LEU A 44 2.66 -14.82 -12.53
C LEU A 44 3.03 -15.13 -13.98
N ASP A 45 2.02 -15.44 -14.78
CA ASP A 45 2.17 -15.69 -16.21
C ASP A 45 2.25 -14.34 -16.93
N VAL A 46 3.41 -13.68 -16.83
CA VAL A 46 3.75 -12.41 -17.48
C VAL A 46 4.87 -12.63 -18.47
N GLU A 47 4.80 -11.96 -19.62
CA GLU A 47 5.69 -12.12 -20.76
C GLU A 47 7.11 -11.59 -20.47
N ASP A 48 7.18 -10.42 -19.84
CA ASP A 48 8.46 -9.74 -19.58
C ASP A 48 8.45 -8.86 -18.32
N GLN A 49 9.59 -8.20 -18.09
CA GLN A 49 9.75 -7.27 -16.99
C GLN A 49 8.84 -6.03 -17.10
N ALA A 50 8.54 -5.58 -18.31
CA ALA A 50 7.70 -4.40 -18.52
C ALA A 50 6.25 -4.68 -18.13
N GLU A 51 5.72 -5.86 -18.47
CA GLU A 51 4.40 -6.31 -18.03
C GLU A 51 4.33 -6.48 -16.52
N ALA A 52 5.33 -7.13 -15.90
CA ALA A 52 5.41 -7.27 -14.46
C ALA A 52 5.41 -5.89 -13.75
N LEU A 53 6.18 -4.94 -14.29
CA LEU A 53 6.25 -3.58 -13.77
C LEU A 53 4.93 -2.82 -13.97
N HIS A 54 4.26 -3.01 -15.10
CA HIS A 54 2.94 -2.42 -15.35
C HIS A 54 1.90 -2.94 -14.35
N LEU A 55 1.87 -4.25 -14.10
CA LEU A 55 0.99 -4.83 -13.08
C LEU A 55 1.32 -4.31 -11.69
N ALA A 56 2.61 -4.16 -11.35
CA ALA A 56 3.02 -3.60 -10.06
C ALA A 56 2.56 -2.14 -9.88
N HIS A 57 2.65 -1.32 -10.94
CA HIS A 57 2.09 0.03 -10.96
C HIS A 57 0.58 0.03 -10.72
N LEU A 58 -0.17 -0.86 -11.39
CA LEU A 58 -1.60 -0.99 -11.18
C LEU A 58 -1.93 -1.38 -9.72
N MET A 59 -1.18 -2.32 -9.14
CA MET A 59 -1.37 -2.72 -7.75
C MET A 59 -1.09 -1.57 -6.76
N ALA A 60 -0.07 -0.74 -7.04
CA ALA A 60 0.23 0.45 -6.24
C ALA A 60 -0.87 1.51 -6.35
N ALA A 61 -1.32 1.82 -7.57
CA ALA A 61 -2.38 2.80 -7.82
C ALA A 61 -3.73 2.41 -7.18
N HIS A 62 -4.00 1.10 -7.04
CA HIS A 62 -5.18 0.59 -6.34
C HIS A 62 -4.98 0.45 -4.82
N GLY A 63 -3.83 0.88 -4.28
CA GLY A 63 -3.58 0.91 -2.85
C GLY A 63 -3.24 -0.43 -2.22
N TYR A 64 -2.82 -1.44 -2.98
CA TYR A 64 -2.42 -2.72 -2.39
C TYR A 64 -0.99 -2.72 -1.84
N LEU A 65 -0.14 -1.83 -2.35
CA LEU A 65 1.22 -1.59 -1.90
C LEU A 65 1.62 -0.14 -2.16
N PHE A 66 2.63 0.36 -1.46
CA PHE A 66 3.05 1.76 -1.59
C PHE A 66 4.54 1.95 -1.26
N PRO A 67 5.22 2.92 -1.91
CA PRO A 67 6.57 3.30 -1.53
C PRO A 67 6.57 3.94 -0.15
N ILE A 68 7.57 3.63 0.67
CA ILE A 68 7.59 4.13 2.07
C ILE A 68 7.94 5.62 2.18
N ASP A 69 8.70 6.15 1.22
CA ASP A 69 9.31 7.48 1.26
C ASP A 69 8.77 8.44 0.18
N ASP A 70 7.68 8.08 -0.52
CA ASP A 70 7.09 8.89 -1.60
C ASP A 70 5.55 8.85 -1.53
N HIS A 71 4.89 9.90 -2.01
CA HIS A 71 3.44 10.01 -2.19
C HIS A 71 2.98 9.53 -3.56
N ILE A 72 3.89 9.45 -4.54
CA ILE A 72 3.56 8.97 -5.88
C ILE A 72 3.49 7.43 -5.84
N LEU A 73 2.30 6.87 -6.03
CA LEU A 73 2.02 5.43 -5.98
C LEU A 73 2.52 4.69 -7.23
N THR A 74 3.85 4.68 -7.41
CA THR A 74 4.54 4.02 -8.53
C THR A 74 5.59 3.03 -8.06
N VAL A 75 5.89 2.03 -8.91
CA VAL A 75 6.84 0.96 -8.59
C VAL A 75 8.08 1.08 -9.47
N ARG A 76 9.25 0.99 -8.85
CA ARG A 76 10.54 0.94 -9.54
C ARG A 76 11.16 -0.44 -9.38
N ASN A 77 11.78 -0.94 -10.44
CA ASN A 77 12.55 -2.20 -10.41
C ASN A 77 13.98 -1.93 -9.89
N ASP A 78 14.09 -1.50 -8.63
CA ASP A 78 15.36 -1.14 -8.00
C ASP A 78 15.33 -1.42 -6.48
N GLY A 79 16.26 -0.81 -5.73
CA GLY A 79 16.36 -0.93 -4.29
C GLY A 79 15.33 -0.12 -3.48
N THR A 80 14.36 0.53 -4.12
CA THR A 80 13.31 1.30 -3.42
C THR A 80 12.48 0.38 -2.53
N PHE A 81 12.18 0.84 -1.33
CA PHE A 81 11.40 0.06 -0.36
C PHE A 81 9.91 0.35 -0.44
N TYR A 82 9.14 -0.73 -0.35
CA TYR A 82 7.68 -0.73 -0.40
C TYR A 82 7.10 -1.49 0.80
N ARG A 83 5.83 -1.23 1.09
CA ARG A 83 5.01 -1.97 2.07
C ARG A 83 3.75 -2.49 1.40
N PHE A 84 3.26 -3.63 1.89
CA PHE A 84 1.89 -4.05 1.61
C PHE A 84 0.92 -3.23 2.46
N GLN A 85 -0.21 -2.85 1.86
CA GLN A 85 -1.31 -2.22 2.56
C GLN A 85 -2.06 -3.24 3.41
N THR A 86 -2.51 -2.84 4.60
CA THR A 86 -3.32 -3.72 5.46
C THR A 86 -4.66 -4.03 4.80
N PRO A 87 -5.18 -5.28 4.91
CA PRO A 87 -6.50 -5.65 4.38
C PRO A 87 -7.67 -4.79 4.85
N TYR A 88 -7.49 -4.08 5.97
CA TYR A 88 -8.41 -3.04 6.39
C TYR A 88 -8.58 -2.02 5.25
N PHE A 89 -7.51 -1.37 4.80
CA PHE A 89 -7.56 -0.31 3.79
C PHE A 89 -7.71 -0.80 2.33
N TRP A 90 -8.06 -2.06 2.09
CA TRP A 90 -8.24 -2.57 0.73
C TRP A 90 -9.52 -2.02 0.07
N PRO A 91 -9.52 -1.82 -1.28
CA PRO A 91 -10.69 -1.29 -2.00
C PRO A 91 -11.98 -2.10 -1.82
N SER A 92 -11.89 -3.43 -1.61
CA SER A 92 -13.05 -4.29 -1.42
C SER A 92 -13.87 -3.98 -0.17
N LYS A 93 -13.27 -3.27 0.81
CA LYS A 93 -13.97 -2.88 2.05
C LYS A 93 -15.02 -1.79 1.85
N SER A 94 -15.14 -1.22 0.64
CA SER A 94 -16.18 -0.24 0.29
C SER A 94 -16.33 0.84 1.35
N TRP A 95 -15.23 1.58 1.57
CA TRP A 95 -15.14 2.65 2.56
C TRP A 95 -16.14 3.77 2.27
N GLU A 96 -17.38 3.62 2.71
CA GLU A 96 -18.37 4.69 2.75
C GLU A 96 -18.03 5.61 3.93
N PRO A 97 -17.95 6.94 3.71
CA PRO A 97 -17.61 7.90 4.77
C PRO A 97 -18.62 7.94 5.93
N GLU A 98 -19.80 7.36 5.78
CA GLU A 98 -20.83 7.27 6.84
C GLU A 98 -20.68 6.06 7.78
N ASN A 99 -19.83 5.08 7.44
CA ASN A 99 -19.57 3.97 8.36
C ASN A 99 -18.60 4.43 9.46
N THR A 100 -19.20 4.79 10.59
CA THR A 100 -18.71 5.16 11.94
C THR A 100 -17.53 4.36 12.54
N ASP A 101 -16.73 3.63 11.76
CA ASP A 101 -15.57 2.86 12.20
C ASP A 101 -14.24 3.65 12.20
N TYR A 102 -14.16 4.80 11.52
CA TYR A 102 -12.97 5.69 11.65
C TYR A 102 -12.76 6.08 13.11
N GLY A 103 -13.85 6.37 13.84
CA GLY A 103 -13.82 6.68 15.27
C GLY A 103 -13.47 5.51 16.18
N LYS A 104 -13.73 4.25 15.78
CA LYS A 104 -13.39 3.06 16.58
C LYS A 104 -11.94 2.64 16.43
N ALA A 105 -11.38 2.73 15.22
CA ALA A 105 -9.94 2.56 15.00
C ALA A 105 -9.14 3.66 15.73
N GLU A 106 -9.63 4.90 15.68
CA GLU A 106 -9.04 6.02 16.42
C GLU A 106 -9.15 5.83 17.95
N ALA A 107 -10.30 5.35 18.46
CA ALA A 107 -10.49 5.03 19.88
C ALA A 107 -9.62 3.86 20.35
N GLN A 108 -9.49 2.79 19.57
CA GLN A 108 -8.59 1.67 19.88
C GLN A 108 -7.12 2.13 19.88
N SER A 109 -6.74 3.05 18.96
CA SER A 109 -5.40 3.64 18.95
C SER A 109 -5.10 4.51 20.19
N LYS A 110 -6.14 5.11 20.80
CA LYS A 110 -6.04 5.92 22.02
C LYS A 110 -6.00 5.07 23.30
N VAL A 111 -6.50 3.82 23.26
CA VAL A 111 -6.48 2.88 24.39
C VAL A 111 -5.09 2.27 24.62
N ASP A 112 -4.26 2.14 23.60
CA ASP A 112 -2.91 1.57 23.73
C ASP A 112 -1.82 2.63 23.99
N LYS A 113 -1.78 3.15 25.23
CA LYS A 113 -0.74 4.08 25.72
C LYS A 113 0.69 3.52 25.78
N LYS A 114 1.05 2.47 25.03
CA LYS A 114 2.41 1.90 24.96
C LYS A 114 2.77 1.26 23.61
N ARG A 115 2.28 1.77 22.48
CA ARG A 115 2.75 1.28 21.17
C ARG A 115 4.14 1.84 20.87
N ASP A 116 5.05 0.95 20.47
CA ASP A 116 6.43 1.28 20.12
C ASP A 116 6.44 2.36 19.02
N LYS A 117 7.40 3.30 19.08
CA LYS A 117 7.57 4.38 18.09
C LYS A 117 7.61 3.84 16.66
N LEU A 118 8.08 2.60 16.51
CA LEU A 118 8.14 1.89 15.26
C LEU A 118 6.77 1.47 14.72
N GLU A 119 5.90 0.91 15.57
CA GLU A 119 4.54 0.54 15.16
C GLU A 119 3.72 1.76 14.76
N ARG A 120 3.92 2.87 15.47
CA ARG A 120 3.25 4.13 15.13
C ARG A 120 3.63 4.60 13.73
N LYS A 121 4.93 4.57 13.39
CA LYS A 121 5.39 4.88 12.02
C LYS A 121 4.78 3.99 10.96
N ILE A 122 4.60 2.70 11.25
CA ILE A 122 3.95 1.79 10.29
C ILE A 122 2.50 2.22 10.11
N LEU A 123 1.73 2.40 11.18
CA LEU A 123 0.35 2.84 11.08
C LEU A 123 0.20 4.15 10.31
N ASP A 124 1.00 5.16 10.66
CA ASP A 124 0.94 6.46 10.00
C ASP A 124 1.26 6.32 8.49
N SER A 125 2.16 5.40 8.11
CA SER A 125 2.45 5.11 6.70
C SER A 125 1.32 4.36 5.97
N GLN A 126 0.59 3.47 6.66
CA GLN A 126 -0.57 2.75 6.11
C GLN A 126 -1.73 3.74 5.84
N GLU A 127 -2.01 4.63 6.80
CA GLU A 127 -3.04 5.68 6.68
C GLU A 127 -2.68 6.70 5.60
N ARG A 128 -1.41 7.14 5.53
CA ARG A 128 -0.93 8.00 4.44
C ARG A 128 -1.21 7.38 3.08
N ALA A 129 -0.82 6.13 2.87
CA ALA A 129 -1.00 5.45 1.60
C ALA A 129 -2.48 5.29 1.22
N PHE A 130 -3.36 5.09 2.20
CA PHE A 130 -4.81 5.11 1.96
C PHE A 130 -5.26 6.47 1.43
N TRP A 131 -4.80 7.57 2.02
CA TRP A 131 -5.15 8.91 1.55
C TRP A 131 -4.52 9.27 0.21
N ASP A 132 -3.31 8.79 -0.09
CA ASP A 132 -2.67 9.01 -1.40
C ASP A 132 -3.50 8.40 -2.55
N VAL A 133 -4.29 7.33 -2.30
CA VAL A 133 -5.22 6.75 -3.28
C VAL A 133 -6.47 7.62 -3.48
N HIS A 134 -7.04 8.16 -2.39
CA HIS A 134 -8.32 8.87 -2.39
C HIS A 134 -8.18 10.39 -2.58
N ARG A 135 -6.96 10.92 -2.44
CA ARG A 135 -6.60 12.33 -2.62
C ARG A 135 -5.27 12.40 -3.37
N PRO A 136 -5.24 11.92 -4.64
CA PRO A 136 -4.00 11.83 -5.39
C PRO A 136 -3.34 13.20 -5.59
N VAL A 137 -2.02 13.21 -5.59
CA VAL A 137 -1.24 14.41 -5.92
C VAL A 137 -1.63 14.89 -7.32
N VAL A 138 -1.79 16.21 -7.48
CA VAL A 138 -2.19 16.83 -8.75
C VAL A 138 -1.28 16.33 -9.90
N GLY A 139 -1.87 15.66 -10.89
CA GLY A 139 -1.18 15.07 -12.04
C GLY A 139 -0.98 13.55 -11.99
N ALA A 140 -1.33 12.87 -10.91
CA ALA A 140 -1.33 11.39 -10.85
C ALA A 140 -2.59 10.78 -11.51
N VAL A 141 -2.46 9.57 -12.05
CA VAL A 141 -3.56 8.81 -12.67
C VAL A 141 -4.60 8.45 -11.60
N SER A 142 -5.83 8.96 -11.74
CA SER A 142 -6.95 8.64 -10.86
C SER A 142 -7.55 7.26 -11.21
N THR A 143 -7.86 6.45 -10.20
CA THR A 143 -8.53 5.15 -10.42
C THR A 143 -10.05 5.35 -10.60
N PRO A 144 -10.75 4.49 -11.37
CA PRO A 144 -12.16 4.72 -11.73
C PRO A 144 -13.16 4.72 -10.56
N SER A 145 -12.77 4.24 -9.38
CA SER A 145 -13.59 4.26 -8.17
C SER A 145 -13.88 5.67 -7.65
N ASP A 146 -13.10 6.66 -8.09
CA ASP A 146 -13.03 8.02 -7.54
C ASP A 146 -14.14 8.97 -8.09
N ARG A 147 -14.94 8.54 -9.07
CA ARG A 147 -16.01 9.39 -9.65
C ARG A 147 -17.32 9.44 -8.87
N ARG A 148 -17.44 8.76 -7.73
CA ARG A 148 -18.69 8.69 -6.95
C ARG A 148 -18.69 9.46 -5.63
N LEU A 149 -17.70 10.33 -5.39
CA LEU A 149 -17.63 11.14 -4.17
C LEU A 149 -17.39 12.64 -4.44
N GLY A 150 -17.80 13.13 -5.61
CA GLY A 150 -17.94 14.58 -5.81
C GLY A 150 -19.20 15.08 -5.09
N PRO A 151 -19.16 16.18 -4.31
CA PRO A 151 -20.38 16.79 -3.84
C PRO A 151 -21.18 17.22 -5.07
N SER A 152 -22.44 16.79 -5.14
CA SER A 152 -23.43 17.33 -6.07
C SER A 152 -23.65 18.80 -5.72
N ASN A 153 -22.85 19.68 -6.33
CA ASN A 153 -23.24 21.07 -6.52
C ASN A 153 -24.29 21.07 -7.63
N GLU A 154 -25.55 21.01 -7.23
CA GLU A 154 -26.65 21.55 -8.03
C GLU A 154 -27.30 22.67 -7.23
N PHE A 155 -27.65 23.73 -7.96
CA PHE A 155 -28.07 25.06 -7.52
C PHE A 155 -29.26 25.09 -6.56
#